data_AF-A0A443IJD4-F1
#
_entry.id   AF-A0A443IJD4-F1
#
_cell.length_a   1.000
_cell.length_b   1.000
_cell.length_c   1.000
_cell.angle_alpha   90.00
_cell.angle_beta   90.00
_cell.angle_gamma   90.00
#
_symmetry.space_group_name_H-M   'P 1'
#
loop_
_entity.id
_entity.type
_entity.pdbx_description
1 polymer ?
#
loop_
_entity_poly.entity_id
_entity_poly.type
_entity_poly.pdbx_seq_one_letter_code
_entity_poly.pdbx_strand_id
1 'polypeptide(L)' 'MKLYNKPIKAYLHNELSAVEEHDGELIYFFEKGYVTVLGEFECEKYAGGTACIIFNQEDVISVGKGMQRFVDEKSL' A
#
# COMPACT_ATOMS: atom_id res chain seq x y z
N MET A 1 -4.37 14.33 -2.22
CA MET A 1 -3.14 13.50 -2.28
C MET A 1 -2.05 14.19 -1.49
N LYS A 2 -1.33 13.45 -0.65
CA LYS A 2 -0.24 13.92 0.21
C LYS A 2 0.95 12.97 0.08
N LEU A 3 2.05 13.44 -0.48
CA LEU A 3 3.33 12.72 -0.46
C LEU A 3 4.09 13.06 0.83
N TYR A 4 4.80 12.09 1.37
CA TYR A 4 5.60 12.29 2.58
C TYR A 4 6.99 12.80 2.22
N ASN A 5 7.52 13.72 3.03
CA ASN A 5 8.88 14.23 2.86
C ASN A 5 9.95 13.15 3.05
N LYS A 6 9.64 12.14 3.87
CA LYS A 6 10.43 10.94 4.05
C LYS A 6 9.51 9.72 3.91
N PRO A 7 9.91 8.68 3.17
CA PRO A 7 9.14 7.45 3.12
C PRO A 7 9.01 6.82 4.51
N ILE A 8 7.86 6.21 4.78
CA ILE A 8 7.56 5.57 6.07
C ILE A 8 7.55 4.06 5.88
N LYS A 9 8.10 3.31 6.83
CA LYS A 9 8.03 1.84 6.80
C LYS A 9 6.66 1.38 7.32
N ALA A 10 6.02 0.47 6.58
CA ALA A 10 4.80 -0.20 7.03
C ALA A 10 4.90 -1.70 6.78
N TYR A 11 4.14 -2.47 7.54
CA TYR A 11 3.99 -3.91 7.32
C TYR A 11 2.63 -4.18 6.67
N LEU A 12 2.65 -4.68 5.44
CA LEU A 12 1.48 -5.18 4.75
C LEU A 12 1.16 -6.57 5.32
N HIS A 13 0.04 -6.69 6.03
CA HIS A 13 -0.32 -7.94 6.71
C HIS A 13 -1.25 -8.85 5.90
N ASN A 14 -1.74 -8.37 4.76
CA ASN A 14 -2.58 -9.12 3.84
C ASN A 14 -1.83 -9.38 2.53
N GLU A 15 -1.93 -10.58 2.00
CA GLU A 15 -1.54 -10.86 0.61
C GLU A 15 -2.49 -10.09 -0.32
N LEU A 16 -1.94 -9.40 -1.32
CA LEU A 16 -2.74 -8.68 -2.30
C LEU A 16 -2.60 -9.35 -3.66
N SER A 17 -3.74 -9.71 -4.24
CA SER A 17 -3.87 -10.00 -5.67
C SER A 17 -4.66 -8.87 -6.31
N ALA A 18 -4.03 -8.12 -7.22
CA ALA A 18 -4.73 -7.14 -8.04
C ALA A 18 -4.99 -7.73 -9.43
N VAL A 19 -6.26 -7.74 -9.83
CA VAL A 19 -6.72 -8.17 -11.15
C VAL A 19 -7.26 -6.93 -11.85
N GLU A 20 -6.84 -6.65 -13.07
CA GLU A 20 -7.45 -5.55 -13.83
C GLU A 20 -8.83 -5.99 -14.32
N GLU A 21 -9.85 -5.18 -14.02
CA GLU A 21 -11.25 -5.47 -14.35
C GLU A 21 -11.51 -5.63 -15.86
N HIS A 22 -10.55 -5.28 -16.72
CA HIS A 22 -10.71 -5.27 -18.17
C HIS A 22 -10.37 -6.59 -18.88
N ASP A 23 -9.54 -7.48 -18.31
CA ASP A 23 -9.20 -8.77 -18.93
C ASP A 23 -9.11 -9.95 -17.94
N GLY A 24 -9.35 -9.72 -16.65
CA GLY A 24 -9.26 -10.80 -15.64
C GLY A 24 -7.85 -11.34 -15.44
N GLU A 25 -6.84 -10.72 -16.07
CA GLU A 25 -5.44 -11.04 -15.84
C GLU A 25 -5.01 -10.49 -14.48
N LEU A 26 -4.44 -11.39 -13.68
CA LEU A 26 -3.87 -11.04 -12.40
C LEU A 26 -2.53 -10.38 -12.65
N ILE A 27 -2.47 -9.07 -12.44
CA ILE A 27 -1.31 -8.26 -12.81
C ILE A 27 -0.26 -8.28 -11.70
N TYR A 28 -0.67 -8.44 -10.44
CA TYR A 28 0.29 -8.44 -9.32
C TYR A 28 -0.12 -9.36 -8.17
N PHE A 29 0.87 -10.12 -7.67
CA PHE A 29 0.85 -10.77 -6.38
C PHE A 29 1.82 -10.05 -5.43
N PHE A 30 1.32 -9.57 -4.31
CA PHE A 30 2.14 -9.02 -3.24
C PHE A 30 2.07 -9.93 -2.03
N GLU A 31 3.22 -10.48 -1.67
CA GLU A 31 3.39 -11.19 -0.41
C GLU A 31 3.32 -10.20 0.76
N LYS A 32 2.81 -10.69 1.90
CA LYS A 32 2.86 -9.95 3.17
C LYS A 32 4.31 -9.61 3.53
N GLY A 33 4.57 -8.40 4.01
CA GLY A 33 5.93 -7.98 4.30
C GLY A 33 6.09 -6.49 4.57
N TYR A 34 7.35 -6.08 4.73
CA TYR A 34 7.67 -4.67 4.92
C TYR A 34 7.68 -3.93 3.59
N VAL A 35 6.89 -2.87 3.51
CA VAL A 35 6.77 -1.98 2.36
C VAL A 35 7.15 -0.55 2.73
N THR A 36 7.48 0.24 1.72
CA THR A 36 7.80 1.65 1.88
C THR A 36 6.61 2.49 1.44
N VAL A 37 6.03 3.26 2.36
CA VAL A 37 4.91 4.17 2.09
C VAL A 37 5.44 5.53 1.66
N LEU A 38 5.07 5.96 0.46
CA LEU A 38 5.50 7.22 -0.16
C LEU A 38 4.51 8.36 0.10
N GLY A 39 3.24 8.04 0.36
CA GLY A 39 2.19 9.02 0.58
C GLY A 39 0.81 8.38 0.68
N GLU A 40 -0.22 9.23 0.73
CA GLU A 40 -1.62 8.82 0.85
C GLU A 40 -2.56 9.74 0.06
N PHE A 41 -3.73 9.22 -0.32
CA PHE A 41 -4.78 9.99 -0.97
C PHE A 41 -6.16 9.46 -0.59
N GLU A 42 -7.16 10.34 -0.67
CA GLU A 42 -8.54 9.98 -0.44
C GLU A 42 -9.09 9.23 -1.66
N CYS A 43 -9.77 8.12 -1.41
CA CYS A 43 -10.38 7.30 -2.44
C CYS A 43 -11.51 6.47 -1.83
N GLU A 44 -12.74 6.72 -2.27
CA GLU A 44 -13.95 6.05 -1.76
C GLU A 44 -14.00 4.55 -2.09
N LYS A 45 -13.23 4.09 -3.07
CA LYS A 45 -13.13 2.67 -3.43
C LYS A 45 -12.46 1.82 -2.33
N TYR A 46 -11.65 2.43 -1.47
CA TYR A 46 -10.97 1.71 -0.39
C TYR A 46 -11.73 1.85 0.92
N ALA A 47 -11.84 0.74 1.66
CA ALA A 47 -12.40 0.75 3.00
C ALA A 47 -11.63 1.75 3.90
N GLY A 48 -12.36 2.71 4.49
CA GLY A 48 -11.79 3.81 5.27
C GLY A 48 -11.46 5.06 4.46
N GLY A 49 -11.79 5.11 3.16
CA GLY A 49 -11.74 6.32 2.33
C GLY A 49 -10.34 6.83 2.01
N THR A 50 -9.29 6.11 2.42
CA THR A 50 -7.88 6.50 2.22
C THR A 50 -7.06 5.33 1.69
N ALA A 51 -6.29 5.61 0.65
CA ALA A 51 -5.28 4.71 0.11
C ALA A 51 -3.87 5.24 0.35
N CYS A 52 -2.91 4.35 0.46
CA CYS A 52 -1.49 4.64 0.57
C CYS A 52 -0.79 4.25 -0.73
N ILE A 53 0.14 5.09 -1.17
CA ILE A 53 1.07 4.78 -2.25
C ILE A 53 2.25 4.05 -1.62
N ILE A 54 2.48 2.81 -2.03
CA ILE A 54 3.55 1.96 -1.49
C ILE A 54 4.53 1.56 -2.59
N PHE A 55 5.77 1.34 -2.20
CA PHE A 55 6.82 0.76 -3.01
C PHE A 55 7.26 -0.57 -2.40
N ASN A 56 7.18 -1.64 -3.19
CA ASN A 56 7.55 -3.00 -2.79
C ASN A 56 8.82 -3.49 -3.50
N GLN A 57 9.84 -2.64 -3.61
CA GLN A 57 11.14 -2.95 -4.24
C GLN A 57 11.13 -3.14 -5.77
N GLU A 58 9.99 -3.50 -6.36
CA GLU A 58 9.82 -3.65 -7.81
C GLU A 58 8.85 -2.60 -8.37
N ASP A 59 7.67 -2.47 -7.75
CA ASP A 59 6.59 -1.61 -8.26
C ASP A 59 6.08 -0.58 -7.25
N VAL A 60 5.43 0.46 -7.78
CA VAL A 60 4.66 1.45 -7.02
C VAL A 60 3.17 1.22 -7.24
N ILE A 61 2.44 0.91 -6.16
CA ILE A 61 1.00 0.64 -6.20
C ILE A 61 0.24 1.41 -5.13
N SER A 62 -1.09 1.46 -5.25
CA SER A 62 -1.97 1.98 -4.20
C SER A 62 -2.70 0.86 -3.47
N VAL A 63 -2.69 0.90 -2.14
CA VAL A 63 -3.39 -0.06 -1.28
C VAL A 63 -4.23 0.66 -0.25
N GLY A 64 -5.29 0.03 0.25
CA GLY A 64 -6.10 0.62 1.31
C GLY A 64 -5.26 0.84 2.58
N LYS A 65 -5.40 2.00 3.22
CA LYS A 65 -4.62 2.34 4.41
C LYS A 65 -4.79 1.32 5.54
N GLY A 66 -6.00 0.75 5.66
CA GLY A 66 -6.32 -0.30 6.63
C GLY A 66 -5.67 -1.67 6.39
N MET A 67 -4.96 -1.86 5.27
CA MET A 67 -4.25 -3.12 4.95
C MET A 67 -2.82 -3.16 5.50
N GLN A 68 -2.37 -2.07 6.12
CA GLN A 68 -1.00 -1.88 6.54
C GLN A 68 -0.91 -1.48 8.01
N ARG A 69 0.14 -1.93 8.68
CA ARG A 69 0.54 -1.47 10.00
C ARG A 69 1.78 -0.59 9.87
N PHE A 70 1.61 0.72 10.10
CA PHE A 70 2.74 1.65 10.16
C PHE A 70 3.67 1.28 11.32
N VAL A 71 4.97 1.27 11.04
CA VAL A 71 5.99 0.99 12.03
C VAL A 71 6.64 2.31 12.39
N ASP A 72 6.34 2.83 13.57
CA ASP A 72 7.02 4.02 14.10
C ASP A 72 8.50 3.70 14.35
N GLU A 73 9.40 4.59 13.92
CA GLU A 73 10.83 4.51 14.23
C GLU A 73 11.14 4.57 15.74
N LYS A 74 10.14 4.89 16.59
CA LYS A 74 10.26 4.96 18.06
C LYS A 74 10.12 3.62 18.80
N SER A 75 9.93 2.50 18.09
CA SER A 75 9.62 1.21 18.72
C SER A 75 10.76 0.17 18.69
N LEU A 76 12.02 0.61 18.54
CA LEU A 76 13.23 -0.22 18.64
C LEU A 76 14.20 0.38 19.67
#